data_AF-A0A971PX09-F1
#
_entry.id   AF-A0A971PX09-F1
#
_cell.length_a   1.000
_cell.length_b   1.000
_cell.length_c   1.000
_cell.angle_alpha   90.00
_cell.angle_beta   90.00
_cell.angle_gamma   90.00
#
_symmetry.space_group_name_H-M   'P 1'
#
loop_
_entity.id
_entity.type
_entity.pdbx_description
1 polymer ?
#
loop_
_entity_poly.entity_id
_entity_poly.type
_entity_poly.pdbx_seq_one_letter_code
_entity_poly.pdbx_strand_id
1 'polypeptide(L)'
;MTTNNPFFERKFDCPVCKTNFTSLAVRSSKVYVERKEADLHVIYRGVSPLHYSMIVCPACFYASSTSSFSQEINPQLLEKLIVALYQLKPEPAIEYNGERDLDKALGSFKLAIRTAQLKKVRSGELAGLFLGAAWVAREANNQELECVYLKEALTHYLEAYNKDFQSIGNMSDVQATYLIGELYRRNGDSKEAVNWFNRVIVHKYIKQYPHIEKLAREQWALAREQAQMQPDSKDITIQEEEKPKKDVETAPASDVNKIKTPQRRPSMQMPAHLYADQIDWLTRIVNNGYNSTKTLVRKEQVLRSLLDAVIENLDDNLPQEFSSEEELKDLFGELLTGN
;
A
#
# COMPACT_ATOMS: atom_id res chain seq x y z
N MET A 1 -32.02 -19.78 21.84
CA MET A 1 -30.69 -19.17 22.10
C MET A 1 -30.32 -18.33 20.89
N THR A 2 -30.74 -17.06 20.87
CA THR A 2 -30.37 -16.14 19.79
C THR A 2 -28.91 -15.75 19.98
N THR A 3 -28.05 -16.26 19.10
CA THR A 3 -26.62 -15.98 19.11
C THR A 3 -26.40 -14.47 19.01
N ASN A 4 -25.97 -13.84 20.12
CA ASN A 4 -25.69 -12.42 20.23
C ASN A 4 -24.39 -12.00 19.51
N ASN A 5 -23.97 -12.77 18.50
CA ASN A 5 -22.72 -12.54 17.79
C ASN A 5 -22.88 -11.33 16.84
N PRO A 6 -22.10 -10.24 17.00
CA PRO A 6 -22.17 -9.09 16.10
C PRO A 6 -21.62 -9.40 14.69
N PHE A 7 -20.95 -10.53 14.51
CA PHE A 7 -20.26 -10.91 13.29
C PHE A 7 -21.02 -11.93 12.43
N PHE A 8 -20.67 -11.94 11.15
CA PHE A 8 -20.94 -13.02 10.21
C PHE A 8 -19.75 -13.21 9.28
N GLU A 9 -19.58 -14.43 8.77
CA GLU A 9 -18.52 -14.73 7.81
C GLU A 9 -18.95 -14.38 6.39
N ARG A 10 -18.04 -13.79 5.64
CA ARG A 10 -18.16 -13.58 4.20
C ARG A 10 -17.04 -14.32 3.49
N LYS A 11 -17.39 -15.02 2.41
CA LYS A 11 -16.44 -15.71 1.55
C LYS A 11 -15.88 -14.74 0.51
N PHE A 12 -14.58 -14.84 0.26
CA PHE A 12 -13.86 -14.06 -0.74
C PHE A 12 -12.96 -14.98 -1.57
N ASP A 13 -12.81 -14.63 -2.84
CA ASP A 13 -11.80 -15.16 -3.73
C ASP A 13 -10.82 -14.03 -4.05
N CYS A 14 -9.53 -14.25 -3.82
CA CYS A 14 -8.50 -13.25 -4.05
C CYS A 14 -8.26 -13.06 -5.56
N PRO A 15 -8.46 -11.86 -6.13
CA PRO A 15 -8.22 -11.65 -7.55
C PRO A 15 -6.74 -11.80 -7.93
N VAL A 16 -5.82 -11.69 -6.95
CA VAL A 16 -4.38 -11.76 -7.14
C VAL A 16 -3.86 -13.19 -7.17
N CYS A 17 -4.09 -13.95 -6.09
CA CYS A 17 -3.53 -15.29 -5.91
C CYS A 17 -4.56 -16.42 -5.93
N LYS A 18 -5.84 -16.12 -6.20
CA LYS A 18 -6.95 -17.09 -6.28
C LYS A 18 -7.19 -17.92 -5.02
N THR A 19 -6.67 -17.45 -3.89
CA THR A 19 -6.92 -18.08 -2.59
C THR A 19 -8.36 -17.80 -2.17
N ASN A 20 -9.10 -18.86 -1.86
CA ASN A 20 -10.42 -18.79 -1.25
C ASN A 20 -10.29 -18.70 0.26
N PHE A 21 -10.97 -17.73 0.87
CA PHE A 21 -10.92 -17.53 2.32
C PHE A 21 -12.21 -16.89 2.84
N THR A 22 -12.37 -16.89 4.15
CA THR A 22 -13.45 -16.17 4.85
C THR A 22 -12.89 -14.99 5.64
N SER A 23 -13.68 -13.94 5.79
CA SER A 23 -13.37 -12.82 6.69
C SER A 23 -14.63 -12.43 7.45
N LEU A 24 -14.47 -12.01 8.71
CA LEU A 24 -15.56 -11.47 9.49
C LEU A 24 -16.04 -10.12 8.94
N ALA A 25 -17.35 -9.91 9.00
CA ALA A 25 -18.02 -8.65 8.75
C ALA A 25 -19.04 -8.38 9.86
N VAL A 26 -19.30 -7.09 10.13
CA VAL A 26 -20.26 -6.67 11.15
C VAL A 26 -21.69 -6.72 10.59
N ARG A 27 -22.60 -7.37 11.31
CA ARG A 27 -24.02 -7.43 10.94
C ARG A 27 -24.66 -6.06 11.08
N SER A 28 -25.35 -5.59 10.04
CA SER A 28 -26.05 -4.29 10.06
C SER A 28 -27.05 -4.15 11.22
N SER A 29 -27.72 -5.23 11.62
CA SER A 29 -28.65 -5.26 12.77
C SER A 29 -27.98 -5.07 14.13
N LYS A 30 -26.65 -5.09 14.19
CA LYS A 30 -25.84 -4.91 15.39
C LYS A 30 -25.01 -3.62 15.35
N VAL A 31 -25.19 -2.80 14.31
CA VAL A 31 -24.52 -1.50 14.14
C VAL A 31 -25.41 -0.40 14.73
N TYR A 32 -24.91 0.27 15.76
CA TYR A 32 -25.60 1.40 16.40
C TYR A 32 -24.69 2.62 16.37
N VAL A 33 -25.11 3.69 15.69
CA VAL A 33 -24.36 4.95 15.65
C VAL A 33 -24.51 5.66 16.99
N GLU A 34 -23.38 5.97 17.63
CA GLU A 34 -23.35 6.75 18.87
C GLU A 34 -23.27 8.25 18.57
N ARG A 35 -22.34 8.66 17.70
CA ARG A 35 -22.20 10.03 17.25
C ARG A 35 -21.45 10.11 15.92
N LYS A 36 -21.50 11.28 15.29
CA LYS A 36 -20.71 11.60 14.11
C LYS A 36 -19.85 12.82 14.40
N GLU A 37 -18.57 12.74 14.07
CA GLU A 37 -17.61 13.83 14.23
C GLU A 37 -17.61 14.77 13.02
N ALA A 38 -16.98 15.93 13.17
CA ALA A 38 -16.98 16.98 12.16
C ALA A 38 -16.32 16.54 10.83
N ASP A 39 -15.32 15.67 10.88
CA ASP A 39 -14.65 15.09 9.69
C ASP A 39 -15.38 13.88 9.12
N LEU A 40 -16.67 13.74 9.46
CA LEU A 40 -17.57 12.67 9.02
C LEU A 40 -17.27 11.28 9.59
N HIS A 41 -16.32 11.17 10.52
CA HIS A 41 -16.07 9.94 11.27
C HIS A 41 -17.33 9.52 12.05
N VAL A 42 -17.74 8.26 11.95
CA VAL A 42 -18.91 7.73 12.66
C VAL A 42 -18.43 6.84 13.80
N ILE A 43 -18.73 7.26 15.03
CA ILE A 43 -18.46 6.47 16.23
C ILE A 43 -19.66 5.57 16.49
N TYR A 44 -19.39 4.28 16.65
CA TYR A 44 -20.41 3.27 16.89
C TYR A 44 -20.37 2.81 18.35
N ARG A 45 -21.55 2.47 18.88
CA ARG A 45 -21.65 1.76 20.16
C ARG A 45 -21.31 0.29 19.92
N GLY A 46 -20.19 -0.17 20.47
CA GLY A 46 -19.70 -1.54 20.30
C GLY A 46 -18.76 -1.66 19.11
N VAL A 47 -18.89 -2.73 18.32
CA VAL A 47 -17.96 -3.03 17.22
C VAL A 47 -18.17 -2.07 16.04
N SER A 48 -17.11 -1.41 15.61
CA SER A 48 -17.14 -0.50 14.46
C SER A 48 -17.03 -1.26 13.13
N PRO A 49 -17.96 -1.07 12.17
CA PRO A 49 -17.80 -1.57 10.81
C PRO A 49 -16.54 -1.07 10.10
N LEU A 50 -16.00 0.09 10.51
CA LEU A 50 -14.77 0.66 9.95
C LEU A 50 -13.58 -0.31 10.07
N HIS A 51 -13.47 -1.00 11.21
CA HIS A 51 -12.39 -1.96 11.51
C HIS A 51 -12.35 -3.15 10.55
N TYR A 52 -13.49 -3.46 9.92
CA TYR A 52 -13.68 -4.59 9.00
C TYR A 52 -13.91 -4.15 7.55
N SER A 53 -13.72 -2.85 7.26
CA SER A 53 -13.97 -2.28 5.93
C SER A 53 -12.96 -2.76 4.88
N MET A 54 -11.74 -3.06 5.31
CA MET A 54 -10.65 -3.59 4.49
C MET A 54 -10.58 -5.12 4.57
N ILE A 55 -10.60 -5.77 3.43
CA ILE A 55 -10.42 -7.22 3.29
C ILE A 55 -8.96 -7.48 2.94
N VAL A 56 -8.35 -8.44 3.63
CA VAL A 56 -6.94 -8.82 3.44
C VAL A 56 -6.88 -10.29 3.08
N CYS A 57 -6.18 -10.61 2.00
CA CYS A 57 -5.89 -11.99 1.63
C CYS A 57 -4.83 -12.57 2.58
N PRO A 58 -5.08 -13.74 3.22
CA PRO A 58 -4.11 -14.33 4.15
C PRO A 58 -2.86 -14.91 3.45
N ALA A 59 -2.93 -15.18 2.14
CA ALA A 59 -1.83 -15.77 1.39
C ALA A 59 -0.86 -14.72 0.83
N CYS A 60 -1.40 -13.71 0.15
CA CYS A 60 -0.57 -12.71 -0.57
C CYS A 60 -0.72 -11.28 -0.01
N PHE A 61 -1.42 -11.07 1.11
CA PHE A 61 -1.60 -9.75 1.74
C PHE A 61 -2.20 -8.64 0.85
N TYR A 62 -2.79 -9.03 -0.29
CA TYR A 62 -3.61 -8.11 -1.10
C TYR A 62 -4.74 -7.57 -0.22
N ALA A 63 -4.82 -6.25 -0.13
CA ALA A 63 -5.81 -5.59 0.69
C ALA A 63 -6.57 -4.53 -0.08
N SER A 64 -7.89 -4.54 0.07
CA SER A 64 -8.77 -3.55 -0.57
C SER A 64 -10.07 -3.43 0.20
N SER A 65 -10.84 -2.38 -0.11
CA SER A 65 -12.16 -2.21 0.46
C SER A 65 -13.08 -3.37 0.07
N THR A 66 -14.08 -3.65 0.90
CA THR A 66 -15.05 -4.72 0.65
C THR A 66 -15.74 -4.62 -0.73
N SER A 67 -15.96 -3.40 -1.23
CA SER A 67 -16.59 -3.17 -2.55
C SER A 67 -15.63 -3.39 -3.72
N SER A 68 -14.34 -3.16 -3.52
CA SER A 68 -13.33 -3.20 -4.58
C SER A 68 -12.48 -4.48 -4.56
N PHE A 69 -12.59 -5.30 -3.52
CA PHE A 69 -11.72 -6.47 -3.32
C PHE A 69 -11.79 -7.46 -4.47
N SER A 70 -12.98 -7.78 -4.97
CA SER A 70 -13.18 -8.76 -6.05
C SER A 70 -13.12 -8.15 -7.46
N GLN A 71 -12.74 -6.88 -7.60
CA GLN A 71 -12.58 -6.28 -8.92
C GLN A 71 -11.39 -6.91 -9.65
N GLU A 72 -11.55 -7.08 -10.97
CA GLU A 72 -10.48 -7.58 -11.82
C GLU A 72 -9.28 -6.64 -11.80
N ILE A 73 -8.10 -7.24 -11.75
CA ILE A 73 -6.82 -6.53 -11.75
C ILE A 73 -6.22 -6.66 -13.14
N ASN A 74 -5.68 -5.56 -13.66
CA ASN A 74 -4.98 -5.57 -14.94
C ASN A 74 -3.86 -6.65 -14.92
N PRO A 75 -3.87 -7.61 -15.86
CA PRO A 75 -2.86 -8.68 -15.90
C PRO A 75 -1.41 -8.18 -15.93
N GLN A 76 -1.14 -7.03 -16.57
CA GLN A 76 0.21 -6.45 -16.64
C GLN A 76 0.71 -5.95 -15.28
N LEU A 77 -0.21 -5.59 -14.39
CA LEU A 77 0.11 -5.13 -13.04
C LEU A 77 0.23 -6.30 -12.06
N LEU A 78 -0.47 -7.40 -12.34
CA LEU A 78 -0.62 -8.53 -11.42
C LEU A 78 0.73 -9.10 -10.98
N GLU A 79 1.65 -9.33 -11.92
CA GLU A 79 2.97 -9.90 -11.62
C GLU A 79 3.79 -9.00 -10.68
N LYS A 80 3.83 -7.69 -10.95
CA LYS A 80 4.52 -6.71 -10.10
C LYS A 80 3.88 -6.60 -8.72
N LEU A 81 2.55 -6.66 -8.68
CA LEU A 81 1.78 -6.58 -7.44
C LEU A 81 2.07 -7.78 -6.53
N ILE A 82 2.13 -8.99 -7.08
CA ILE A 82 2.42 -10.21 -6.30
C ILE A 82 3.79 -10.08 -5.61
N VAL A 83 4.83 -9.73 -6.36
CA VAL A 83 6.20 -9.60 -5.82
C VAL A 83 6.24 -8.57 -4.70
N ALA A 84 5.68 -7.38 -4.93
CA ALA A 84 5.68 -6.31 -3.95
C ALA A 84 4.88 -6.67 -2.68
N LEU A 85 3.73 -7.33 -2.82
CA LEU A 85 2.92 -7.71 -1.67
C LEU A 85 3.58 -8.80 -0.81
N TYR A 86 4.31 -9.74 -1.41
CA TYR A 86 5.08 -10.73 -0.65
C TYR A 86 6.16 -10.08 0.21
N GLN A 87 6.81 -9.02 -0.28
CA GLN A 87 7.80 -8.25 0.49
C GLN A 87 7.17 -7.41 1.62
N LEU A 88 5.87 -7.12 1.53
CA LEU A 88 5.11 -6.37 2.54
C LEU A 88 4.49 -7.27 3.62
N LYS A 89 4.76 -8.59 3.57
CA LYS A 89 4.27 -9.54 4.58
C LYS A 89 4.76 -9.12 5.97
N PRO A 90 3.87 -8.93 6.95
CA PRO A 90 4.28 -8.65 8.32
C PRO A 90 4.99 -9.86 8.93
N GLU A 91 6.06 -9.58 9.68
CA GLU A 91 6.77 -10.55 10.52
C GLU A 91 6.69 -10.10 11.99
N PRO A 92 6.08 -10.89 12.90
CA PRO A 92 5.41 -12.18 12.64
C PRO A 92 4.12 -12.04 11.82
N ALA A 93 3.65 -13.14 11.26
CA ALA A 93 2.43 -13.16 10.47
C ALA A 93 1.21 -12.72 11.32
N ILE A 94 0.47 -11.72 10.85
CA ILE A 94 -0.72 -11.18 11.51
C ILE A 94 -1.97 -11.71 10.80
N GLU A 95 -2.92 -12.23 11.58
CA GLU A 95 -4.22 -12.65 11.07
C GLU A 95 -5.21 -11.47 11.04
N TYR A 96 -5.76 -11.19 9.85
CA TYR A 96 -6.73 -10.12 9.62
C TYR A 96 -8.15 -10.63 9.35
N ASN A 97 -8.37 -11.95 9.28
CA ASN A 97 -9.65 -12.55 8.86
C ASN A 97 -10.64 -12.76 10.02
N GLY A 98 -10.13 -12.83 11.25
CA GLY A 98 -10.91 -12.93 12.49
C GLY A 98 -11.25 -11.58 13.10
N GLU A 99 -11.46 -11.56 14.42
CA GLU A 99 -11.73 -10.34 15.18
C GLU A 99 -10.49 -9.43 15.21
N ARG A 100 -10.75 -8.13 15.06
CA ARG A 100 -9.72 -7.09 14.95
C ARG A 100 -9.80 -6.14 16.13
N ASP A 101 -8.66 -5.95 16.76
CA ASP A 101 -8.37 -4.77 17.57
C ASP A 101 -7.99 -3.58 16.66
N LEU A 102 -7.69 -2.44 17.28
CA LEU A 102 -7.34 -1.21 16.56
C LEU A 102 -6.02 -1.36 15.79
N ASP A 103 -5.06 -2.13 16.30
CA ASP A 103 -3.77 -2.36 15.63
C ASP A 103 -3.93 -3.19 14.36
N LYS A 104 -4.72 -4.26 14.40
CA LYS A 104 -5.07 -5.07 13.23
C LYS A 104 -5.92 -4.29 12.24
N ALA A 105 -6.88 -3.48 12.72
CA ALA A 105 -7.66 -2.60 11.86
C ALA A 105 -6.74 -1.63 11.11
N LEU A 106 -5.84 -0.96 11.81
CA LEU A 106 -4.87 -0.03 11.24
C LEU A 106 -3.89 -0.72 10.29
N GLY A 107 -3.40 -1.92 10.65
CA GLY A 107 -2.56 -2.76 9.79
C GLY A 107 -3.25 -3.11 8.47
N SER A 108 -4.55 -3.41 8.51
CA SER A 108 -5.33 -3.68 7.29
C SER A 108 -5.44 -2.44 6.38
N PHE A 109 -5.58 -1.24 6.97
CA PHE A 109 -5.55 0.02 6.21
C PHE A 109 -4.18 0.29 5.61
N LYS A 110 -3.09 0.04 6.34
CA LYS A 110 -1.71 0.18 5.82
C LYS A 110 -1.50 -0.71 4.59
N LEU A 111 -1.91 -1.98 4.65
CA LEU A 111 -1.84 -2.90 3.50
C LEU A 111 -2.70 -2.41 2.34
N ALA A 112 -3.90 -1.89 2.61
CA ALA A 112 -4.79 -1.36 1.57
C ALA A 112 -4.20 -0.12 0.89
N ILE A 113 -3.61 0.81 1.66
CA ILE A 113 -2.90 1.99 1.13
C ILE A 113 -1.75 1.57 0.22
N ARG A 114 -0.90 0.62 0.67
CA ARG A 114 0.21 0.10 -0.15
C ARG A 114 -0.28 -0.55 -1.43
N THR A 115 -1.33 -1.37 -1.33
CA THR A 115 -1.96 -2.01 -2.48
C THR A 115 -2.51 -0.97 -3.47
N ALA A 116 -3.18 0.07 -2.96
CA ALA A 116 -3.73 1.16 -3.74
C ALA A 116 -2.63 1.98 -4.46
N GLN A 117 -1.51 2.26 -3.77
CA GLN A 117 -0.33 2.93 -4.35
C GLN A 117 0.28 2.11 -5.48
N LEU A 118 0.48 0.79 -5.27
CA LEU A 118 1.00 -0.12 -6.29
C LEU A 118 0.06 -0.21 -7.50
N LYS A 119 -1.26 -0.21 -7.25
CA LYS A 119 -2.29 -0.18 -8.30
C LYS A 119 -2.42 1.17 -9.01
N LYS A 120 -1.80 2.23 -8.48
CA LYS A 120 -1.96 3.61 -8.97
C LYS A 120 -3.44 3.98 -9.11
N VAL A 121 -4.22 3.70 -8.06
CA VAL A 121 -5.64 4.07 -8.04
C VAL A 121 -5.81 5.59 -8.09
N ARG A 122 -7.05 6.04 -8.34
CA ARG A 122 -7.36 7.48 -8.36
C ARG A 122 -7.10 8.12 -7.00
N SER A 123 -6.65 9.36 -7.00
CA SER A 123 -6.33 10.09 -5.76
C SER A 123 -7.50 10.16 -4.78
N GLY A 124 -8.75 10.21 -5.26
CA GLY A 124 -9.94 10.20 -4.40
C GLY A 124 -10.12 8.90 -3.60
N GLU A 125 -9.80 7.74 -4.21
CA GLU A 125 -9.82 6.44 -3.51
C GLU A 125 -8.72 6.38 -2.47
N LEU A 126 -7.51 6.84 -2.83
CA LEU A 126 -6.36 6.87 -1.92
C LEU A 126 -6.60 7.81 -0.73
N ALA A 127 -7.21 8.97 -0.97
CA ALA A 127 -7.59 9.93 0.08
C ALA A 127 -8.56 9.32 1.10
N GLY A 128 -9.57 8.57 0.62
CA GLY A 128 -10.51 7.87 1.49
C GLY A 128 -9.85 6.80 2.35
N LEU A 129 -8.85 6.09 1.83
CA LEU A 129 -8.07 5.12 2.61
C LEU A 129 -7.25 5.80 3.72
N PHE A 130 -6.59 6.92 3.41
CA PHE A 130 -5.86 7.69 4.41
C PHE A 130 -6.78 8.28 5.48
N LEU A 131 -7.94 8.79 5.09
CA LEU A 131 -8.94 9.30 6.04
C LEU A 131 -9.44 8.20 6.98
N GLY A 132 -9.77 7.02 6.44
CA GLY A 132 -10.14 5.86 7.26
C GLY A 132 -9.03 5.42 8.21
N ALA A 133 -7.77 5.44 7.75
CA ALA A 133 -6.61 5.15 8.60
C ALA A 133 -6.43 6.18 9.71
N ALA A 134 -6.64 7.47 9.42
CA ALA A 134 -6.59 8.55 10.40
C ALA A 134 -7.64 8.37 11.51
N TRP A 135 -8.86 7.97 11.15
CA TRP A 135 -9.92 7.67 12.11
C TRP A 135 -9.56 6.52 13.04
N VAL A 136 -9.02 5.42 12.51
CA VAL A 136 -8.56 4.30 13.35
C VAL A 136 -7.39 4.72 14.24
N ALA A 137 -6.46 5.52 13.72
CA ALA A 137 -5.35 6.06 14.53
C ALA A 137 -5.84 6.96 15.68
N ARG A 138 -6.88 7.78 15.44
CA ARG A 138 -7.55 8.58 16.47
C ARG A 138 -8.18 7.70 17.55
N GLU A 139 -8.89 6.64 17.17
CA GLU A 139 -9.47 5.69 18.12
C GLU A 139 -8.40 4.98 18.96
N ALA A 140 -7.22 4.75 18.38
CA ALA A 140 -6.05 4.21 19.07
C ALA A 140 -5.30 5.25 19.94
N ASN A 141 -5.79 6.48 20.04
CA ASN A 141 -5.14 7.62 20.71
C ASN A 141 -3.73 7.94 20.16
N ASN A 142 -3.45 7.60 18.90
CA ASN A 142 -2.18 7.89 18.25
C ASN A 142 -2.30 9.18 17.43
N GLN A 143 -2.18 10.31 18.12
CA GLN A 143 -2.35 11.65 17.52
C GLN A 143 -1.29 11.98 16.46
N GLU A 144 -0.04 11.55 16.66
CA GLU A 144 1.04 11.78 15.70
C GLU A 144 0.74 11.11 14.36
N LEU A 145 0.33 9.83 14.41
CA LEU A 145 0.00 9.08 13.22
C LEU A 145 -1.30 9.57 12.55
N GLU A 146 -2.29 9.98 13.35
CA GLU A 146 -3.48 10.65 12.85
C GLU A 146 -3.10 11.89 12.03
N CYS A 147 -2.23 12.76 12.56
CA CYS A 147 -1.80 13.97 11.87
C CYS A 147 -1.13 13.67 10.53
N VAL A 148 -0.28 12.64 10.47
CA VAL A 148 0.35 12.21 9.22
C VAL A 148 -0.71 11.80 8.19
N TYR A 149 -1.66 10.96 8.58
CA TYR A 149 -2.70 10.48 7.66
C TYR A 149 -3.69 11.57 7.24
N LEU A 150 -4.04 12.51 8.11
CA LEU A 150 -4.90 13.64 7.74
C LEU A 150 -4.23 14.57 6.72
N LYS A 151 -2.90 14.79 6.81
CA LYS A 151 -2.13 15.56 5.82
C LYS A 151 -2.10 14.87 4.45
N GLU A 152 -1.85 13.56 4.44
CA GLU A 152 -1.87 12.76 3.20
C GLU A 152 -3.28 12.73 2.59
N ALA A 153 -4.31 12.52 3.41
CA ALA A 153 -5.71 12.56 2.96
C ALA A 153 -6.06 13.91 2.33
N LEU A 154 -5.71 15.02 2.98
CA LEU A 154 -5.93 16.37 2.47
C LEU A 154 -5.26 16.57 1.10
N THR A 155 -3.99 16.18 0.98
CA THR A 155 -3.21 16.32 -0.25
C THR A 155 -3.89 15.59 -1.42
N HIS A 156 -4.31 14.34 -1.20
CA HIS A 156 -4.96 13.56 -2.23
C HIS A 156 -6.40 13.99 -2.52
N TYR A 157 -7.15 14.49 -1.53
CA TYR A 157 -8.46 15.09 -1.77
C TYR A 157 -8.36 16.37 -2.61
N LEU A 158 -7.38 17.22 -2.35
CA LEU A 158 -7.12 18.41 -3.17
C LEU A 158 -6.75 18.04 -4.60
N GLU A 159 -5.89 17.03 -4.76
CA GLU A 159 -5.52 16.52 -6.08
C GLU A 159 -6.75 15.98 -6.83
N ALA A 160 -7.58 15.17 -6.15
CA ALA A 160 -8.82 14.64 -6.72
C ALA A 160 -9.81 15.76 -7.09
N TYR A 161 -9.99 16.75 -6.21
CA TYR A 161 -10.87 17.89 -6.45
C TYR A 161 -10.43 18.71 -7.67
N ASN A 162 -9.13 18.92 -7.85
CA ASN A 162 -8.60 19.72 -8.95
C ASN A 162 -8.56 18.97 -10.28
N LYS A 163 -8.28 17.65 -10.27
CA LYS A 163 -8.10 16.87 -11.50
C LYS A 163 -9.34 16.10 -11.94
N ASP A 164 -10.11 15.57 -11.00
CA ASP A 164 -11.18 14.59 -11.27
C ASP A 164 -12.36 14.78 -10.30
N PHE A 165 -13.04 15.90 -10.47
CA PHE A 165 -14.17 16.32 -9.63
C PHE A 165 -15.33 15.32 -9.59
N GLN A 166 -15.44 14.46 -10.60
CA GLN A 166 -16.50 13.45 -10.71
C GLN A 166 -16.17 12.16 -9.95
N SER A 167 -14.93 11.96 -9.49
CA SER A 167 -14.46 10.68 -8.93
C SER A 167 -13.91 10.75 -7.50
N ILE A 168 -14.37 11.72 -6.69
CA ILE A 168 -14.01 11.83 -5.26
C ILE A 168 -14.72 10.73 -4.43
N GLY A 169 -14.40 9.47 -4.72
CA GLY A 169 -14.96 8.29 -4.08
C GLY A 169 -16.49 8.23 -4.17
N ASN A 170 -17.12 7.89 -3.05
CA ASN A 170 -18.58 7.78 -2.92
C ASN A 170 -19.24 9.07 -2.42
N MET A 171 -18.51 10.19 -2.39
CA MET A 171 -19.00 11.45 -1.81
C MET A 171 -19.52 12.39 -2.89
N SER A 172 -20.54 13.18 -2.53
CA SER A 172 -20.93 14.29 -3.39
C SER A 172 -19.88 15.41 -3.31
N ASP A 173 -19.80 16.22 -4.35
CA ASP A 173 -18.92 17.38 -4.40
C ASP A 173 -19.10 18.33 -3.19
N VAL A 174 -20.35 18.59 -2.78
CA VAL A 174 -20.64 19.38 -1.56
C VAL A 174 -19.96 18.79 -0.33
N GLN A 175 -20.03 17.46 -0.18
CA GLN A 175 -19.41 16.76 0.94
C GLN A 175 -17.88 16.77 0.85
N ALA A 176 -17.33 16.60 -0.35
CA ALA A 176 -15.88 16.66 -0.58
C ALA A 176 -15.32 18.05 -0.25
N THR A 177 -15.97 19.11 -0.74
CA THR A 177 -15.60 20.50 -0.46
C THR A 177 -15.64 20.80 1.04
N TYR A 178 -16.67 20.32 1.75
CA TYR A 178 -16.76 20.43 3.21
C TYR A 178 -15.63 19.68 3.92
N LEU A 179 -15.39 18.43 3.52
CA LEU A 179 -14.36 17.60 4.12
C LEU A 179 -12.97 18.20 3.96
N ILE A 180 -12.65 18.75 2.77
CA ILE A 180 -11.38 19.46 2.55
C ILE A 180 -11.22 20.62 3.54
N GLY A 181 -12.26 21.42 3.75
CA GLY A 181 -12.24 22.52 4.72
C GLY A 181 -12.01 22.03 6.16
N GLU A 182 -12.67 20.94 6.56
CA GLU A 182 -12.47 20.36 7.88
C GLU A 182 -11.08 19.74 8.07
N LEU A 183 -10.51 19.15 7.02
CA LEU A 183 -9.14 18.63 7.04
C LEU A 183 -8.10 19.75 7.17
N TYR A 184 -8.27 20.87 6.47
CA TYR A 184 -7.43 22.07 6.69
C TYR A 184 -7.51 22.55 8.14
N ARG A 185 -8.73 22.65 8.70
CA ARG A 185 -8.93 23.10 10.07
C ARG A 185 -8.23 22.18 11.08
N ARG A 186 -8.35 20.87 10.90
CA ARG A 186 -7.71 19.86 11.76
C ARG A 186 -6.19 19.83 11.64
N ASN A 187 -5.66 20.13 10.46
CA ASN A 187 -4.22 20.26 10.23
C ASN A 187 -3.64 21.60 10.74
N GLY A 188 -4.50 22.52 11.22
CA GLY A 188 -4.09 23.81 11.78
C GLY A 188 -4.15 24.98 10.80
N ASP A 189 -4.47 24.76 9.53
CA ASP A 189 -4.58 25.81 8.51
C ASP A 189 -5.98 26.45 8.51
N SER A 190 -6.28 27.17 9.59
CA SER A 190 -7.60 27.74 9.84
C SER A 190 -8.05 28.74 8.77
N LYS A 191 -7.11 29.49 8.18
CA LYS A 191 -7.39 30.46 7.11
C LYS A 191 -7.93 29.79 5.85
N GLU A 192 -7.27 28.71 5.41
CA GLU A 192 -7.74 27.95 4.26
C GLU A 192 -9.06 27.24 4.57
N ALA A 193 -9.22 26.71 5.79
CA ALA A 193 -10.48 26.11 6.22
C ALA A 193 -11.68 27.07 6.04
N VAL A 194 -11.53 28.34 6.46
CA VAL A 194 -12.55 29.39 6.29
C VAL A 194 -12.91 29.58 4.81
N ASN A 195 -11.91 29.63 3.92
CA ASN A 195 -12.13 29.75 2.47
C ASN A 195 -12.92 28.58 1.92
N TRP A 196 -12.59 27.35 2.32
CA TRP A 196 -13.28 26.14 1.88
C TRP A 196 -14.72 26.06 2.40
N PHE A 197 -14.97 26.39 3.67
CA PHE A 197 -16.34 26.41 4.18
C PHE A 197 -17.21 27.49 3.52
N ASN A 198 -16.64 28.65 3.18
CA ASN A 198 -17.36 29.66 2.39
C ASN A 198 -17.79 29.08 1.03
N ARG A 199 -16.92 28.33 0.34
CA ARG A 199 -17.25 27.64 -0.92
C ARG A 199 -18.42 26.66 -0.76
N VAL A 200 -18.48 25.94 0.36
CA VAL A 200 -19.61 25.03 0.67
C VAL A 200 -20.92 25.80 0.82
N ILE A 201 -20.92 26.90 1.59
CA ILE A 201 -22.13 27.66 1.91
C ILE A 201 -22.75 28.29 0.66
N VAL A 202 -21.93 28.74 -0.29
CA VAL A 202 -22.39 29.30 -1.57
C VAL A 202 -22.65 28.25 -2.65
N HIS A 203 -22.40 26.96 -2.37
CA HIS A 203 -22.49 25.92 -3.36
C HIS A 203 -23.91 25.72 -3.89
N LYS A 204 -24.07 25.59 -5.21
CA LYS A 204 -25.39 25.49 -5.88
C LYS A 204 -26.29 24.40 -5.28
N TYR A 205 -25.71 23.26 -4.92
CA TYR A 205 -26.43 22.09 -4.41
C TYR A 205 -26.48 21.99 -2.89
N ILE A 206 -26.01 23.00 -2.14
CA ILE A 206 -25.94 22.93 -0.67
C ILE A 206 -27.30 22.64 -0.01
N LYS A 207 -28.38 23.16 -0.60
CA LYS A 207 -29.75 22.97 -0.10
C LYS A 207 -30.24 21.53 -0.18
N GLN A 208 -29.61 20.68 -1.00
CA GLN A 208 -29.89 19.24 -1.02
C GLN A 208 -29.24 18.51 0.17
N TYR A 209 -28.29 19.15 0.86
CA TYR A 209 -27.56 18.59 2.00
C TYR A 209 -27.66 19.48 3.25
N PRO A 210 -28.86 19.66 3.86
CA PRO A 210 -29.05 20.56 5.00
C PRO A 210 -28.14 20.26 6.20
N HIS A 211 -27.86 18.97 6.45
CA HIS A 211 -26.94 18.54 7.49
C HIS A 211 -25.50 19.05 7.24
N ILE A 212 -25.03 19.01 5.99
CA ILE A 212 -23.71 19.52 5.62
C ILE A 212 -23.69 21.05 5.69
N GLU A 213 -24.77 21.73 5.30
CA GLU A 213 -24.90 23.19 5.47
C GLU A 213 -24.73 23.60 6.93
N LYS A 214 -25.42 22.90 7.84
CA LYS A 214 -25.33 23.16 9.28
C LYS A 214 -23.91 22.96 9.79
N LEU A 215 -23.30 21.80 9.49
CA LEU A 215 -21.93 21.51 9.89
C LEU A 215 -20.93 22.53 9.34
N ALA A 216 -21.06 22.92 8.07
CA ALA A 216 -20.17 23.91 7.45
C ALA A 216 -20.22 25.25 8.17
N ARG A 217 -21.40 25.72 8.57
CA ARG A 217 -21.55 26.98 9.32
C ARG A 217 -20.94 26.89 10.73
N GLU A 218 -21.14 25.76 11.42
CA GLU A 218 -20.57 25.51 12.74
C GLU A 218 -19.03 25.46 12.68
N GLN A 219 -18.46 24.67 11.76
CA GLN A 219 -17.01 24.56 11.61
C GLN A 219 -16.36 25.83 11.08
N TRP A 220 -17.08 26.62 10.27
CA TRP A 220 -16.61 27.93 9.83
C TRP A 220 -16.50 28.93 10.98
N ALA A 221 -17.44 28.94 11.92
CA ALA A 221 -17.35 29.79 13.11
C ALA A 221 -16.09 29.44 13.92
N LEU A 222 -15.87 28.15 14.19
CA LEU A 222 -14.68 27.66 14.90
C LEU A 222 -13.39 28.00 14.15
N ALA A 223 -13.34 27.78 12.83
CA ALA A 223 -12.16 28.08 12.02
C ALA A 223 -11.82 29.58 12.02
N ARG A 224 -12.83 30.47 12.06
CA ARG A 224 -12.58 31.92 12.17
C ARG A 224 -12.00 32.31 13.52
N GLU A 225 -12.51 31.75 14.62
CA GLU A 225 -11.95 31.98 15.95
C GLU A 225 -10.50 31.50 16.02
N GLN A 226 -10.22 30.31 15.49
CA GLN A 226 -8.86 29.76 15.41
C GLN A 226 -7.94 30.60 14.53
N ALA A 227 -8.43 31.14 13.39
CA ALA A 227 -7.65 32.00 12.51
C ALA A 227 -7.32 33.37 13.15
N GLN A 228 -8.18 33.90 14.04
CA GLN A 228 -7.91 35.14 14.77
C GLN A 228 -6.87 34.94 15.88
N MET A 229 -6.80 33.75 16.46
CA MET A 229 -5.79 33.40 17.47
C MET A 229 -4.44 33.00 16.88
N GLN A 230 -4.36 32.76 15.57
CA GLN A 230 -3.10 32.49 14.88
C GLN A 230 -2.44 33.84 14.51
N PRO A 231 -1.27 34.18 15.08
CA PRO A 231 -0.53 35.35 14.61
C PRO A 231 -0.16 35.18 13.14
N ASP A 232 -0.20 36.26 12.36
CA ASP A 232 0.25 36.29 10.98
C ASP A 232 1.74 35.94 10.88
N SER A 233 2.09 34.65 10.88
CA SER A 233 3.43 34.19 10.48
C SER A 233 3.49 34.15 8.95
N LYS A 234 3.45 35.33 8.32
CA LYS A 234 3.84 35.54 6.92
C LYS A 234 4.69 36.81 6.83
N ASP A 235 5.88 36.72 7.38
CA ASP A 235 7.07 37.44 6.90
C ASP A 235 8.27 36.51 7.11
N ILE A 236 8.35 35.50 6.25
CA ILE A 236 9.65 34.97 5.82
C ILE A 236 9.75 35.36 4.36
N THR A 237 10.45 36.46 4.13
CA THR A 237 10.92 36.92 2.83
C THR A 237 11.71 35.77 2.20
N ILE A 238 11.07 35.05 1.27
CA ILE A 238 11.80 34.23 0.30
C ILE A 238 12.47 35.23 -0.62
N GLN A 239 13.78 35.42 -0.45
CA GLN A 239 14.60 36.07 -1.46
C GLN A 239 14.48 35.25 -2.74
N GLU A 240 14.01 35.90 -3.80
CA GLU A 240 14.01 35.36 -5.15
C GLU A 240 15.45 35.08 -5.56
N GLU A 241 15.85 33.81 -5.60
CA GLU A 241 17.03 33.42 -6.36
C GLU A 241 16.66 33.33 -7.85
N GLU A 242 17.29 34.22 -8.61
CA GLU A 242 17.18 34.39 -10.05
C GLU A 242 17.50 33.11 -10.81
N LYS A 243 16.67 32.80 -11.82
CA LYS A 243 16.99 31.80 -12.85
C LYS A 243 18.14 32.29 -13.73
N PRO A 244 19.20 31.49 -13.98
CA PRO A 244 20.11 31.78 -15.07
C PRO A 244 19.64 31.16 -16.39
N LYS A 245 19.72 31.96 -17.44
CA LYS A 245 19.50 31.60 -18.86
C LYS A 245 20.61 30.68 -19.37
N LYS A 246 20.27 29.88 -20.39
CA LYS A 246 21.20 29.17 -21.26
C LYS A 246 21.99 30.17 -22.10
N ASP A 247 23.29 29.96 -22.25
CA ASP A 247 24.05 30.22 -23.48
C ASP A 247 25.23 29.23 -23.58
N VAL A 248 25.57 28.89 -24.80
CA VAL A 248 26.53 27.85 -25.23
C VAL A 248 27.87 28.53 -25.57
N GLU A 249 29.01 27.96 -25.14
CA GLU A 249 30.20 27.64 -25.99
C GLU A 249 31.45 27.19 -25.20
N THR A 250 31.93 25.99 -25.57
CA THR A 250 33.30 25.42 -25.68
C THR A 250 34.41 25.52 -24.59
N ALA A 251 34.76 24.35 -24.02
CA ALA A 251 36.08 23.64 -23.82
C ALA A 251 37.32 24.37 -23.20
N PRO A 252 38.34 23.68 -22.58
CA PRO A 252 38.68 22.24 -22.62
C PRO A 252 39.02 21.57 -21.26
N ALA A 253 39.60 20.37 -21.35
CA ALA A 253 39.67 19.23 -20.42
C ALA A 253 40.74 19.25 -19.30
N SER A 254 40.52 18.41 -18.26
CA SER A 254 41.47 17.38 -17.81
C SER A 254 40.88 16.44 -16.72
N ASP A 255 41.15 15.14 -16.88
CA ASP A 255 41.52 14.10 -15.88
C ASP A 255 40.66 13.89 -14.61
N VAL A 256 40.28 12.69 -14.12
CA VAL A 256 40.74 11.28 -14.20
C VAL A 256 39.65 10.52 -13.37
N ASN A 257 39.06 9.37 -13.73
CA ASN A 257 39.61 8.03 -13.58
C ASN A 257 38.58 6.99 -14.11
N LYS A 258 39.02 6.05 -14.95
CA LYS A 258 38.25 4.87 -15.42
C LYS A 258 38.68 3.64 -14.62
N ILE A 259 37.73 2.86 -14.10
CA ILE A 259 37.98 1.47 -13.67
C ILE A 259 37.51 0.52 -14.78
N LYS A 260 38.42 -0.40 -15.15
CA LYS A 260 38.34 -1.31 -16.29
C LYS A 260 37.55 -2.59 -15.95
N THR A 261 36.78 -3.08 -16.91
CA THR A 261 36.35 -4.49 -17.03
C THR A 261 37.49 -5.39 -17.52
N PRO A 262 37.55 -6.68 -17.16
CA PRO A 262 38.33 -7.68 -17.91
C PRO A 262 37.46 -8.75 -18.60
N GLN A 263 37.91 -9.16 -19.80
CA GLN A 263 37.34 -10.18 -20.68
C GLN A 263 37.94 -11.60 -20.45
N ARG A 264 37.37 -12.61 -21.14
CA ARG A 264 37.32 -14.09 -20.89
C ARG A 264 38.57 -14.98 -21.17
N ARG A 265 38.69 -16.08 -20.38
CA ARG A 265 39.03 -17.57 -20.55
C ARG A 265 39.91 -18.08 -21.74
N PRO A 266 40.68 -19.22 -21.69
CA PRO A 266 40.37 -20.62 -21.22
C PRO A 266 41.55 -21.40 -20.51
N SER A 267 41.52 -22.66 -19.98
CA SER A 267 41.35 -24.03 -20.56
C SER A 267 41.19 -25.18 -19.51
N MET A 268 40.53 -26.30 -19.88
CA MET A 268 40.27 -27.64 -19.24
C MET A 268 41.27 -28.18 -18.17
N GLN A 269 40.92 -29.05 -17.18
CA GLN A 269 40.24 -30.38 -17.23
C GLN A 269 39.59 -30.88 -15.89
N MET A 270 38.52 -31.72 -16.04
CA MET A 270 38.16 -32.98 -15.32
C MET A 270 37.37 -33.02 -13.96
N PRO A 271 36.71 -34.16 -13.59
CA PRO A 271 35.25 -34.22 -13.32
C PRO A 271 34.85 -34.27 -11.84
N ALA A 272 33.69 -33.68 -11.52
CA ALA A 272 33.04 -33.85 -10.23
C ALA A 272 32.17 -35.12 -10.23
N HIS A 273 32.56 -36.14 -9.48
CA HIS A 273 31.67 -37.23 -9.11
C HIS A 273 30.86 -36.81 -7.88
N LEU A 274 29.64 -36.33 -8.08
CA LEU A 274 28.68 -36.15 -6.98
C LEU A 274 28.30 -37.52 -6.43
N TYR A 275 28.41 -37.70 -5.12
CA TYR A 275 27.99 -38.92 -4.46
C TYR A 275 26.46 -39.01 -4.40
N ALA A 276 25.91 -40.22 -4.38
CA ALA A 276 24.47 -40.47 -4.50
C ALA A 276 23.62 -39.81 -3.38
N ASP A 277 24.21 -39.65 -2.20
CA ASP A 277 23.63 -38.96 -1.05
C ASP A 277 23.52 -37.44 -1.26
N GLN A 278 24.50 -36.83 -1.95
CA GLN A 278 24.48 -35.40 -2.30
C GLN A 278 23.40 -35.11 -3.34
N ILE A 279 23.19 -36.03 -4.29
CA ILE A 279 22.12 -35.93 -5.31
C ILE A 279 20.74 -36.07 -4.66
N ASP A 280 20.56 -37.03 -3.74
CA ASP A 280 19.30 -37.21 -3.02
C ASP A 280 18.96 -35.98 -2.14
N TRP A 281 19.97 -35.41 -1.47
CA TRP A 281 19.80 -34.19 -0.69
C TRP A 281 19.35 -32.99 -1.56
N LEU A 282 19.99 -32.77 -2.71
CA LEU A 282 19.60 -31.69 -3.63
C LEU A 282 18.18 -31.89 -4.18
N THR A 283 17.84 -33.13 -4.53
CA THR A 283 16.51 -33.48 -5.03
C THR A 283 15.43 -33.24 -3.97
N ARG A 284 15.71 -33.51 -2.69
CA ARG A 284 14.79 -33.20 -1.59
C ARG A 284 14.58 -31.71 -1.42
N ILE A 285 15.64 -30.88 -1.50
CA ILE A 285 15.52 -29.43 -1.35
C ILE A 285 14.70 -28.83 -2.50
N VAL A 286 15.01 -29.21 -3.73
CA VAL A 286 14.30 -28.73 -4.93
C VAL A 286 12.85 -29.17 -4.91
N ASN A 287 12.57 -30.43 -4.58
CA ASN A 287 11.19 -30.90 -4.48
C ASN A 287 10.45 -30.25 -3.31
N ASN A 288 11.11 -29.91 -2.20
CA ASN A 288 10.46 -29.19 -1.11
C ASN A 288 10.12 -27.75 -1.52
N GLY A 289 11.05 -27.04 -2.16
CA GLY A 289 10.82 -25.70 -2.69
C GLY A 289 9.74 -25.68 -3.78
N TYR A 290 9.74 -26.66 -4.67
CA TYR A 290 8.71 -26.84 -5.70
C TYR A 290 7.35 -27.23 -5.12
N ASN A 291 7.30 -28.19 -4.19
CA ASN A 291 6.04 -28.62 -3.57
C ASN A 291 5.39 -27.52 -2.72
N SER A 292 6.21 -26.64 -2.14
CA SER A 292 5.75 -25.47 -1.38
C SER A 292 5.15 -24.40 -2.28
N THR A 293 5.56 -24.32 -3.55
CA THR A 293 5.17 -23.25 -4.47
C THR A 293 4.16 -23.70 -5.54
N LYS A 294 4.17 -24.98 -5.93
CA LYS A 294 3.26 -25.80 -6.78
C LYS A 294 2.57 -25.20 -8.02
N THR A 295 2.69 -23.91 -8.31
CA THR A 295 1.82 -23.20 -9.26
C THR A 295 2.50 -22.11 -10.08
N LEU A 296 3.73 -21.69 -9.74
CA LEU A 296 4.32 -20.49 -10.35
C LEU A 296 5.69 -20.69 -11.00
N VAL A 297 6.41 -21.75 -10.64
CA VAL A 297 7.82 -21.91 -11.04
C VAL A 297 8.06 -23.35 -11.46
N ARG A 298 8.65 -23.57 -12.65
CA ARG A 298 9.03 -24.92 -13.07
C ARG A 298 10.18 -25.44 -12.21
N LYS A 299 10.34 -26.75 -12.05
CA LYS A 299 11.40 -27.34 -11.21
C LYS A 299 12.78 -26.82 -11.58
N GLU A 300 13.01 -26.59 -12.88
CA GLU A 300 14.27 -26.07 -13.42
C GLU A 300 14.57 -24.63 -12.98
N GLN A 301 13.54 -23.80 -12.80
CA GLN A 301 13.70 -22.42 -12.33
C GLN A 301 14.01 -22.37 -10.83
N VAL A 302 13.36 -23.21 -10.01
CA VAL A 302 13.66 -23.31 -8.56
C VAL A 302 15.12 -23.72 -8.36
N LEU A 303 15.59 -24.66 -9.18
CA LEU A 303 16.97 -25.11 -9.17
C LEU A 303 17.95 -23.99 -9.55
N ARG A 304 17.69 -23.26 -10.64
CA ARG A 304 18.54 -22.14 -11.07
C ARG A 304 18.66 -21.10 -9.96
N SER A 305 17.56 -20.71 -9.35
CA SER A 305 17.57 -19.73 -8.25
C SER A 305 18.34 -20.23 -7.02
N LEU A 306 18.27 -21.53 -6.70
CA LEU A 306 19.05 -22.11 -5.61
C LEU A 306 20.55 -22.13 -5.93
N LEU A 307 20.93 -22.50 -7.15
CA LEU A 307 22.32 -22.49 -7.59
C LEU A 307 22.89 -21.07 -7.63
N ASP A 308 22.14 -20.11 -8.18
CA ASP A 308 22.55 -18.71 -8.23
C ASP A 308 22.72 -18.14 -6.80
N ALA A 309 21.81 -18.46 -5.87
CA ALA A 309 21.94 -18.05 -4.46
C ALA A 309 23.10 -18.72 -3.73
N VAL A 310 23.46 -19.95 -4.08
CA VAL A 310 24.62 -20.66 -3.52
C VAL A 310 25.92 -20.06 -4.06
N ILE A 311 25.96 -19.72 -5.36
CA ILE A 311 27.10 -19.06 -6.00
C ILE A 311 27.32 -17.66 -5.42
N GLU A 312 26.25 -16.88 -5.23
CA GLU A 312 26.31 -15.54 -4.61
C GLU A 312 26.78 -15.58 -3.16
N ASN A 313 26.51 -16.65 -2.41
CA ASN A 313 26.91 -16.75 -0.99
C ASN A 313 28.29 -17.40 -0.77
N LEU A 314 28.93 -17.95 -1.82
CA LEU A 314 30.20 -18.67 -1.69
C LEU A 314 31.43 -17.89 -2.20
N ASP A 315 31.26 -16.75 -2.86
CA ASP A 315 32.36 -15.90 -3.41
C ASP A 315 33.57 -16.74 -3.92
N ASP A 316 34.80 -16.47 -3.47
CA ASP A 316 36.05 -17.12 -3.89
C ASP A 316 36.27 -18.53 -3.27
N ASN A 317 35.32 -19.03 -2.48
CA ASN A 317 35.37 -20.35 -1.82
C ASN A 317 34.48 -21.40 -2.50
N LEU A 318 34.22 -21.26 -3.80
CA LEU A 318 33.66 -22.38 -4.56
C LEU A 318 34.70 -23.52 -4.71
N PRO A 319 34.31 -24.79 -4.55
CA PRO A 319 35.12 -25.91 -4.99
C PRO A 319 35.47 -25.73 -6.47
N GLN A 320 36.76 -25.83 -6.82
CA GLN A 320 37.33 -25.42 -8.11
C GLN A 320 36.89 -26.24 -9.35
N GLU A 321 35.77 -26.96 -9.32
CA GLU A 321 35.48 -28.03 -10.27
C GLU A 321 34.22 -27.82 -11.11
N PHE A 322 34.13 -26.75 -11.92
CA PHE A 322 33.12 -26.65 -12.99
C PHE A 322 33.59 -25.81 -14.20
N SER A 323 33.32 -26.28 -15.43
CA SER A 323 33.93 -25.74 -16.67
C SER A 323 33.14 -24.60 -17.34
N SER A 324 31.81 -24.53 -17.15
CA SER A 324 31.01 -23.36 -17.50
C SER A 324 29.69 -23.33 -16.71
N GLU A 325 29.16 -22.12 -16.48
CA GLU A 325 27.87 -21.91 -15.81
C GLU A 325 26.72 -22.57 -16.60
N GLU A 326 26.84 -22.61 -17.93
CA GLU A 326 25.85 -23.18 -18.84
C GLU A 326 25.86 -24.72 -18.82
N GLU A 327 27.03 -25.39 -18.83
CA GLU A 327 27.10 -26.86 -18.71
C GLU A 327 26.61 -27.37 -17.35
N LEU A 328 26.87 -26.64 -16.27
CA LEU A 328 26.39 -26.99 -14.94
C LEU A 328 24.86 -26.90 -14.91
N LYS A 329 24.29 -25.86 -15.53
CA LYS A 329 22.83 -25.67 -15.66
C LYS A 329 22.18 -26.74 -16.55
N ASP A 330 22.86 -27.22 -17.58
CA ASP A 330 22.33 -28.25 -18.50
C ASP A 330 22.44 -29.67 -17.92
N LEU A 331 23.57 -30.03 -17.28
CA LEU A 331 23.76 -31.35 -16.66
C LEU A 331 22.77 -31.58 -15.51
N PHE A 332 22.52 -30.55 -14.71
CA PHE A 332 21.50 -30.56 -13.67
C PHE A 332 20.08 -30.61 -14.26
N GLY A 333 19.84 -29.95 -15.40
CA GLY A 333 18.58 -30.02 -16.13
C GLY A 333 18.25 -31.45 -16.60
N GLU A 334 19.21 -32.14 -17.21
CA GLU A 334 19.05 -33.52 -17.68
C GLU A 334 18.87 -34.54 -16.53
N LEU A 335 19.58 -34.37 -15.41
CA LEU A 335 19.49 -35.28 -14.27
C LEU A 335 18.20 -35.14 -13.43
N LEU A 336 17.54 -33.97 -13.48
CA LEU A 336 16.31 -33.69 -12.72
C LEU A 336 15.02 -33.89 -13.51
N THR A 337 15.11 -33.84 -14.84
CA THR A 337 13.99 -34.09 -15.76
C THR A 337 13.86 -35.55 -16.17
N GLY A 338 14.60 -36.44 -15.49
CA GLY A 338 14.74 -37.86 -15.82
C GLY A 338 13.49 -38.50 -16.42
N ASN A 339 13.71 -39.26 -17.49
CA ASN A 339 12.97 -40.51 -17.65
C ASN A 339 13.07 -41.35 -16.38
#